data_AF-A0A9D4T903-F1
#
_entry.id   AF-A0A9D4T903-F1
#
_cell.length_a   1.000
_cell.length_b   1.000
_cell.length_c   1.000
_cell.angle_alpha   90.00
_cell.angle_beta   90.00
_cell.angle_gamma   90.00
#
_symmetry.space_group_name_H-M   'P 1'
#
loop_
_entity.id
_entity.type
_entity.pdbx_description
1 polymer ?
#
loop_
_entity_poly.entity_id
_entity_poly.type
_entity_poly.pdbx_seq_one_letter_code
_entity_poly.pdbx_strand_id
1 'polypeptide(L)'
;MSTVDFASLVDAVIERHGEDLWELSRFLYANPELALAEFKAHDKLCAFLKSHGFEVRRNHLLETAFRAEFDAPGGTDGCYFSP
;
A
#
# COMPACT_ATOMS: atom_id res chain seq x y z
N MET A 1 -3.47 26.79 -18.96
CA MET A 1 -3.42 25.49 -18.25
C MET A 1 -4.46 25.56 -17.15
N SER A 2 -5.52 24.76 -17.23
CA SER A 2 -6.53 24.66 -16.18
C SER A 2 -5.87 24.13 -14.91
N THR A 3 -6.15 24.74 -13.77
CA THR A 3 -5.68 24.27 -12.47
C THR A 3 -6.25 22.87 -12.25
N VAL A 4 -5.38 21.86 -12.12
CA VAL A 4 -5.80 20.53 -11.69
C VAL A 4 -6.33 20.69 -10.27
N ASP A 5 -7.60 20.38 -10.07
CA ASP A 5 -8.15 20.26 -8.74
C ASP A 5 -7.65 18.92 -8.15
N PHE A 6 -6.68 19.02 -7.26
CA PHE A 6 -6.07 17.85 -6.63
C PHE A 6 -7.07 17.06 -5.79
N ALA A 7 -8.09 17.71 -5.22
CA ALA A 7 -9.10 17.03 -4.42
C ALA A 7 -9.90 16.07 -5.30
N SER A 8 -10.46 16.54 -6.41
CA SER A 8 -11.20 15.66 -7.34
C SER A 8 -10.33 14.58 -7.98
N LEU A 9 -9.03 14.83 -8.21
CA LEU A 9 -8.11 13.78 -8.67
C LEU A 9 -7.95 12.68 -7.62
N VAL A 10 -7.71 13.06 -6.36
CA VAL A 10 -7.56 12.10 -5.25
C VAL A 10 -8.85 11.31 -5.05
N ASP A 11 -10.00 11.98 -5.06
CA ASP A 11 -11.31 11.34 -4.92
C ASP A 11 -11.54 10.30 -6.02
N ALA A 12 -11.26 10.64 -7.29
CA ALA A 12 -11.40 9.72 -8.41
C ALA A 12 -10.46 8.49 -8.29
N VAL A 13 -9.25 8.67 -7.75
CA VAL A 13 -8.31 7.56 -7.51
C VAL A 13 -8.78 6.69 -6.34
N ILE A 14 -9.31 7.28 -5.28
CA ILE A 14 -9.89 6.54 -4.15
C ILE A 14 -11.10 5.73 -4.62
N GLU A 15 -12.02 6.33 -5.38
CA GLU A 15 -13.18 5.64 -5.93
C GLU A 15 -12.76 4.47 -6.83
N ARG A 16 -11.75 4.68 -7.69
CA ARG A 16 -11.20 3.63 -8.56
C ARG A 16 -10.71 2.40 -7.79
N HIS A 17 -10.16 2.58 -6.59
CA HIS A 17 -9.62 1.51 -5.74
C HIS A 17 -10.54 1.14 -4.57
N GLY A 18 -11.75 1.72 -4.53
CA GLY A 18 -12.63 1.64 -3.37
C GLY A 18 -13.07 0.21 -3.03
N GLU A 19 -13.39 -0.60 -4.05
CA GLU A 19 -13.78 -2.00 -3.86
C GLU A 19 -12.64 -2.83 -3.27
N ASP A 20 -11.44 -2.76 -3.84
CA ASP A 20 -10.27 -3.51 -3.36
C ASP A 20 -9.90 -3.12 -1.92
N LEU A 21 -9.93 -1.83 -1.60
CA LEU A 21 -9.67 -1.31 -0.26
C LEU A 21 -10.73 -1.75 0.75
N TRP A 22 -12.00 -1.77 0.32
CA TRP A 22 -13.11 -2.24 1.15
C TRP A 22 -12.99 -3.73 1.46
N GLU A 23 -12.68 -4.56 0.46
CA GLU A 23 -12.45 -5.99 0.65
C GLU A 23 -11.26 -6.28 1.57
N LEU A 24 -10.16 -5.54 1.39
CA LEU A 24 -8.99 -5.63 2.26
C LEU A 24 -9.35 -5.31 3.70
N SER A 25 -10.05 -4.19 3.94
CA SER A 25 -10.51 -3.79 5.27
C SER A 25 -11.43 -4.85 5.89
N ARG A 26 -12.38 -5.39 5.11
CA ARG A 26 -13.30 -6.43 5.58
C ARG A 26 -12.57 -7.71 5.96
N PHE A 27 -11.56 -8.11 5.19
CA PHE A 27 -10.73 -9.28 5.50
C PHE A 27 -9.97 -9.10 6.82
N LEU A 28 -9.32 -7.95 7.01
CA LEU A 28 -8.59 -7.65 8.25
C LEU A 28 -9.53 -7.64 9.46
N TYR A 29 -10.69 -6.99 9.32
CA TYR A 29 -11.70 -6.95 10.38
C TYR A 29 -12.23 -8.35 10.75
N ALA A 30 -12.45 -9.21 9.76
CA ALA A 30 -12.95 -10.57 9.97
C ALA A 30 -11.88 -11.54 10.52
N ASN A 31 -10.59 -11.16 10.49
CA ASN A 31 -9.47 -11.98 10.95
C ASN A 31 -8.62 -11.22 11.97
N PRO A 32 -9.13 -10.93 13.17
CA PRO A 32 -8.32 -10.34 14.23
C PRO A 32 -7.22 -11.32 14.66
N GLU A 33 -6.00 -10.81 14.79
CA GLU A 33 -4.82 -11.57 15.21
C GLU A 33 -4.16 -10.89 16.41
N LEU A 34 -3.35 -11.64 17.16
CA LEU A 34 -2.63 -11.13 18.33
C LEU A 34 -1.40 -10.34 17.90
N ALA A 35 -0.98 -9.41 18.77
CA ALA A 35 0.25 -8.68 18.59
C ALA A 35 1.45 -9.62 18.33
N LEU A 36 2.23 -9.34 17.29
CA LEU A 36 3.39 -10.13 16.83
C LEU A 36 3.04 -11.52 16.26
N ALA A 37 1.77 -11.81 16.01
CA ALA A 37 1.28 -13.05 15.41
C ALA A 37 0.25 -12.79 14.29
N GLU A 38 0.34 -11.65 13.62
CA GLU A 38 -0.54 -11.18 12.56
C GLU A 38 -0.19 -11.76 11.17
N PHE A 39 -0.18 -13.09 11.05
CA PHE A 39 0.25 -13.79 9.83
C PHE A 39 -0.69 -13.55 8.64
N LYS A 40 -2.01 -13.64 8.85
CA LYS A 40 -3.00 -13.44 7.77
C LYS A 40 -3.03 -11.98 7.33
N ALA A 41 -2.97 -11.05 8.27
CA ALA A 41 -2.92 -9.63 7.98
C ALA A 41 -1.64 -9.28 7.20
N HIS A 42 -0.48 -9.77 7.65
CA HIS A 42 0.80 -9.62 6.97
C HIS A 42 0.72 -10.10 5.51
N ASP A 43 0.24 -11.33 5.31
CA ASP A 43 0.18 -11.94 3.98
C ASP A 43 -0.76 -11.17 3.04
N LYS A 44 -1.95 -10.79 3.55
CA LYS A 44 -2.96 -10.08 2.77
C LYS A 44 -2.47 -8.68 2.36
N LEU A 45 -1.88 -7.93 3.30
CA LEU A 45 -1.33 -6.59 3.03
C LEU A 45 -0.17 -6.64 2.04
N CYS A 46 0.76 -7.58 2.22
CA CYS A 46 1.89 -7.71 1.32
C CYS A 46 1.46 -8.13 -0.09
N ALA A 47 0.47 -9.02 -0.21
CA ALA A 47 -0.05 -9.42 -1.52
C ALA A 47 -0.77 -8.26 -2.21
N PHE A 48 -1.59 -7.51 -1.48
CA PHE A 48 -2.28 -6.32 -1.97
C PHE A 48 -1.27 -5.27 -2.47
N LEU A 49 -0.30 -4.88 -1.66
CA LEU A 49 0.68 -3.87 -2.08
C LEU A 49 1.50 -4.32 -3.30
N LYS A 50 1.90 -5.60 -3.36
CA LYS A 50 2.56 -6.15 -4.55
C LYS A 50 1.69 -6.06 -5.81
N SER A 51 0.38 -6.31 -5.72
CA SER A 51 -0.51 -6.21 -6.89
C SER A 51 -0.70 -4.78 -7.38
N HIS A 52 -0.46 -3.78 -6.53
CA HIS A 52 -0.47 -2.36 -6.88
C HIS A 52 0.91 -1.81 -7.28
N GLY A 53 1.91 -2.67 -7.50
CA GLY A 53 3.21 -2.28 -8.03
C GLY A 53 4.25 -1.84 -7.01
N PHE A 54 4.01 -2.07 -5.71
CA PHE A 54 5.01 -1.82 -4.68
C PHE A 54 6.07 -2.93 -4.65
N GLU A 55 7.34 -2.56 -4.44
CA GLU A 55 8.38 -3.48 -3.97
C GLU A 55 8.13 -3.77 -2.49
N VAL A 56 7.71 -4.99 -2.16
CA VAL A 56 7.41 -5.38 -0.77
C VAL A 56 8.43 -6.36 -0.23
N ARG A 57 9.12 -5.93 0.84
CA ARG A 57 10.00 -6.75 1.67
C ARG A 57 9.23 -7.28 2.87
N ARG A 58 8.99 -8.58 2.87
CA ARG A 58 8.34 -9.31 3.96
C ARG A 58 9.31 -9.56 5.12
N ASN A 59 8.75 -9.88 6.28
CA ASN A 59 9.48 -10.26 7.50
C ASN A 59 10.57 -9.24 7.87
N HIS A 60 10.23 -7.96 7.81
CA HIS A 60 11.18 -6.86 8.00
C HIS A 60 11.39 -6.58 9.49
N LEU A 61 12.51 -7.00 10.05
CA LEU A 61 12.87 -6.93 11.49
C LEU A 61 12.05 -7.85 12.40
N LEU A 62 10.78 -8.09 12.08
CA LEU A 62 9.87 -9.01 12.76
C LEU A 62 9.20 -9.92 11.73
N GLU A 63 8.74 -11.09 12.17
CA GLU A 63 8.12 -12.10 11.31
C GLU A 63 6.85 -11.58 10.61
N THR A 64 6.08 -10.70 11.26
CA THR A 64 4.83 -10.15 10.71
C THR A 64 4.96 -8.70 10.24
N ALA A 65 6.14 -8.08 10.35
CA ALA A 65 6.41 -6.74 9.84
C ALA A 65 6.79 -6.76 8.34
N PHE A 66 6.48 -5.68 7.61
CA PHE A 66 6.84 -5.53 6.21
C PHE A 66 7.25 -4.09 5.87
N ARG A 67 8.03 -3.94 4.80
CA ARG A 67 8.39 -2.64 4.18
C ARG A 67 7.91 -2.64 2.73
N ALA A 68 7.24 -1.57 2.32
CA ALA A 68 6.78 -1.39 0.95
C ALA A 68 7.34 -0.08 0.38
N GLU A 69 7.91 -0.15 -0.81
CA GLU A 69 8.51 0.97 -1.54
C GLU A 69 7.80 1.10 -2.90
N PHE A 70 7.58 2.33 -3.35
CA PHE A 70 6.96 2.61 -4.64
C PHE A 70 7.72 3.71 -5.34
N ASP A 71 8.19 3.41 -6.54
CA ASP A 71 8.86 4.37 -7.41
C ASP A 71 7.88 4.87 -8.45
N ALA A 72 7.54 6.16 -8.38
CA ALA A 72 6.63 6.77 -9.34
C ALA A 72 7.27 6.81 -10.75
N PRO A 73 6.57 6.32 -11.79
CA PRO A 73 7.05 6.43 -13.17
C PRO A 73 7.07 7.90 -13.58
N GLY A 74 8.26 8.51 -13.54
CA GLY A 74 8.46 9.95 -13.74
C GLY A 74 9.61 10.52 -12.92
N GLY A 75 10.04 9.84 -11.85
CA GLY A 75 11.30 10.12 -11.17
C GLY A 75 11.42 11.50 -10.52
N THR A 76 10.32 12.11 -10.06
CA THR A 76 10.34 13.47 -9.47
C THR A 76 10.00 13.51 -7.97
N ASP A 77 9.79 12.35 -7.36
CA ASP A 77 9.07 12.26 -6.08
C ASP A 77 10.00 11.84 -4.92
N GLY A 78 11.27 11.52 -5.18
CA GLY A 78 12.20 11.01 -4.17
C GLY A 78 13.67 11.27 -4.49
N CYS A 79 14.30 12.09 -3.63
CA CYS A 79 15.72 12.32 -3.39
C CYS A 79 16.75 11.89 -4.46
N TYR A 80 17.40 12.90 -5.05
CA TYR A 80 18.76 12.78 -5.62
C TYR A 80 19.70 12.15 -4.57
N PHE A 81 19.97 10.85 -4.71
CA PHE A 81 21.17 10.24 -4.16
C PHE A 81 22.00 9.81 -5.37
N SER A 82 22.89 10.70 -5.82
CA SER A 82 24.00 10.32 -6.68
C SER A 82 25.13 9.76 -5.79
N PRO A 83 25.76 8.63 -6.15
CA PRO A 83 27.12 8.35 -5.68
C PRO A 83 28.14 9.33 -6.27
#